data_AF-A0A2K3K8Z6-F1
#
_entry.id   AF-A0A2K3K8Z6-F1
#
_cell.length_a   1.000
_cell.length_b   1.000
_cell.length_c   1.000
_cell.angle_alpha   90.00
_cell.angle_beta   90.00
_cell.angle_gamma   90.00
#
_symmetry.space_group_name_H-M   'P 1'
#
loop_
_entity.id
_entity.type
_entity.pdbx_description
1 polymer ?
#
loop_
_entity_poly.entity_id
_entity_poly.type
_entity_poly.pdbx_seq_one_letter_code
_entity_poly.pdbx_strand_id
1 'polypeptide(L)'
;MAKIDSYIKTEIEAKVKAILKLIKDGELDMDGTPEEILKTEPLAEFVKICEDRLQVEVGTIKSLHSDEKRQMHAIFESECHNKIQAPLDFINNQKREVEEQLRAKERELKTLEETASGYENQISAYQNAISELAQKNLDQEDELGKLKKELTARTKDCSAIQRKLNTAEKDASGDKAKVENLEKDLLSLKTTKEELELNCEKLGEER
;
A
#
# COMPACT_ATOMS: atom_id res chain seq x y z
N MET A 1 -42.77 34.10 -50.96
CA MET A 1 -43.90 33.34 -51.53
C MET A 1 -45.15 34.20 -51.68
N ALA A 2 -45.72 34.79 -50.63
CA ALA A 2 -46.99 35.54 -50.71
C ALA A 2 -47.10 36.65 -51.79
N LYS A 3 -46.03 37.44 -52.05
CA LYS A 3 -46.04 38.48 -53.10
C LYS A 3 -45.94 37.93 -54.53
N ILE A 4 -45.28 36.79 -54.71
CA ILE A 4 -45.11 36.12 -56.01
C ILE A 4 -46.40 35.38 -56.39
N ASP A 5 -47.05 34.74 -55.40
CA ASP A 5 -48.34 34.10 -55.59
C ASP A 5 -49.45 35.08 -55.99
N SER A 6 -49.42 36.30 -55.44
CA SER A 6 -50.39 37.35 -55.78
C SER A 6 -50.27 37.84 -57.22
N TYR A 7 -49.04 38.03 -57.72
CA TYR A 7 -48.80 38.55 -59.08
C TYR A 7 -49.16 37.52 -60.16
N ILE A 8 -48.71 36.27 -59.98
CA ILE A 8 -48.98 35.18 -60.91
C ILE A 8 -50.47 34.82 -60.93
N LYS A 9 -51.15 34.89 -59.78
CA LYS A 9 -52.61 34.69 -59.73
C LYS A 9 -53.35 35.70 -60.60
N THR A 10 -52.96 36.98 -60.55
CA THR A 10 -53.56 38.02 -61.39
C THR A 10 -53.25 37.80 -62.88
N GLU A 11 -52.05 37.30 -63.21
CA GLU A 11 -51.65 36.98 -64.59
C GLU A 11 -52.40 35.78 -65.17
N ILE A 12 -52.53 34.69 -64.39
CA ILE A 12 -53.35 33.52 -64.70
C ILE A 12 -54.82 33.93 -64.90
N GLU A 13 -55.38 34.74 -64.00
CA GLU A 13 -56.75 35.24 -64.13
C GLU A 13 -56.96 36.07 -65.40
N ALA A 14 -55.98 36.89 -65.80
CA ALA A 14 -56.03 37.67 -67.02
C ALA A 14 -55.98 36.78 -68.28
N LYS A 15 -55.10 35.77 -68.31
CA LYS A 15 -54.97 34.83 -69.43
C LYS A 15 -56.20 33.92 -69.56
N VAL A 16 -56.75 33.41 -68.45
CA VAL A 16 -58.00 32.63 -68.44
C VAL A 16 -59.17 33.46 -68.97
N LYS A 17 -59.27 34.74 -68.59
CA LYS A 17 -60.28 35.64 -69.15
C LYS A 17 -60.13 35.84 -70.66
N ALA A 18 -58.90 35.94 -71.17
CA ALA A 18 -58.65 36.06 -72.61
C ALA A 18 -59.05 34.79 -73.38
N ILE A 19 -58.73 33.62 -72.85
CA ILE A 19 -59.10 32.32 -73.44
C ILE A 19 -60.62 32.14 -73.43
N LEU A 20 -61.29 32.42 -72.30
CA LEU A 20 -62.76 32.36 -72.20
C LEU A 20 -63.46 33.32 -73.17
N LYS A 21 -62.81 34.42 -73.54
CA LYS A 21 -63.32 35.36 -74.56
C LYS A 21 -63.24 34.76 -75.96
N LEU A 22 -62.08 34.17 -76.34
CA LEU A 22 -61.92 33.46 -77.61
C LEU A 22 -62.93 32.31 -77.80
N ILE A 23 -63.25 31.60 -76.71
CA ILE A 23 -64.27 30.54 -76.70
C ILE A 23 -65.67 31.13 -76.95
N LYS A 24 -66.00 32.26 -76.32
CA LYS A 24 -67.31 32.92 -76.46
C LYS A 24 -67.52 33.54 -77.83
N ASP A 25 -66.46 34.04 -78.45
CA ASP A 25 -66.49 34.72 -79.74
C ASP A 25 -66.54 33.73 -80.93
N GLY A 26 -66.50 32.40 -80.66
CA GLY A 26 -66.63 31.35 -81.67
C GLY A 26 -65.38 31.13 -82.53
N GLU A 27 -64.26 31.74 -82.15
CA GLU A 27 -62.97 31.64 -82.87
C GLU A 27 -62.19 30.36 -82.53
N LEU A 28 -62.72 29.56 -81.61
CA LEU A 28 -62.23 28.22 -81.28
C LEU A 28 -63.25 27.20 -81.78
N ASP A 29 -62.97 26.60 -82.94
CA ASP A 29 -63.78 25.52 -83.50
C ASP A 29 -63.67 24.28 -82.61
N MET A 30 -64.79 23.74 -82.13
CA MET A 30 -64.78 22.63 -81.14
C MET A 30 -64.40 21.27 -81.75
N ASP A 31 -64.16 21.26 -83.07
CA ASP A 31 -63.84 20.09 -83.90
C ASP A 31 -62.33 19.93 -84.09
N GLY A 32 -61.54 20.93 -83.66
CA GLY A 32 -60.10 20.99 -83.81
C GLY A 32 -59.39 19.94 -82.94
N THR A 33 -58.33 19.35 -83.50
CA THR A 33 -57.45 18.47 -82.73
C THR A 33 -56.80 19.27 -81.59
N PRO A 34 -56.51 18.65 -80.42
CA PRO A 34 -55.89 19.34 -79.29
C PRO A 34 -54.65 20.15 -79.67
N GLU A 35 -53.85 19.69 -80.65
CA GLU A 35 -52.68 20.41 -81.16
C GLU A 35 -53.00 21.72 -81.92
N GLU A 36 -54.21 21.90 -82.45
CA GLU A 36 -54.63 23.11 -83.19
C GLU A 36 -55.11 24.21 -82.24
N ILE A 37 -55.83 23.84 -81.18
CA ILE A 37 -56.32 24.76 -80.14
C ILE A 37 -55.15 25.37 -79.34
N LEU A 38 -54.10 24.57 -79.12
CA LEU A 38 -52.84 24.96 -78.45
C LEU A 38 -52.01 26.00 -79.24
N LYS A 39 -52.30 26.25 -80.51
CA LYS A 39 -51.59 27.26 -81.34
C LYS A 39 -52.10 28.69 -81.13
N THR A 40 -53.20 28.88 -80.40
CA THR A 40 -53.66 30.23 -80.05
C THR A 40 -52.72 30.84 -79.01
N GLU A 41 -52.17 32.02 -79.31
CA GLU A 41 -51.13 32.70 -78.53
C GLU A 41 -51.42 32.78 -77.01
N PRO A 42 -52.66 33.04 -76.55
CA PRO A 42 -52.97 33.09 -75.11
C PRO A 42 -52.89 31.74 -74.39
N LEU A 43 -53.14 30.61 -75.08
CA LEU A 43 -53.08 29.27 -74.50
C LEU A 43 -51.63 28.79 -74.33
N ALA A 44 -50.77 29.03 -75.33
CA ALA A 44 -49.36 28.67 -75.26
C ALA A 44 -48.61 29.42 -74.13
N GLU A 45 -48.88 30.71 -73.96
CA GLU A 45 -48.32 31.50 -72.86
C GLU A 45 -48.81 31.02 -71.48
N PHE A 46 -50.09 30.64 -71.39
CA PHE A 46 -50.66 30.09 -70.15
C PHE A 46 -49.98 28.77 -69.75
N VAL A 47 -49.80 27.87 -70.71
CA VAL A 47 -49.09 26.59 -70.51
C VAL A 47 -47.65 26.84 -70.04
N LYS A 48 -46.94 27.78 -70.65
CA LYS A 48 -45.57 28.14 -70.25
C LYS A 48 -45.50 28.68 -68.81
N ILE A 49 -46.43 29.54 -68.42
CA ILE A 49 -46.51 30.05 -67.02
C ILE A 49 -46.74 28.89 -66.05
N CYS A 50 -47.60 27.93 -66.40
CA CYS A 50 -47.81 26.73 -65.60
C CYS A 50 -46.55 25.86 -65.51
N GLU A 51 -45.84 25.64 -66.62
CA GLU A 51 -44.58 24.87 -66.65
C GLU A 51 -43.47 25.51 -65.81
N ASP A 52 -43.24 26.81 -65.97
CA ASP A 52 -42.22 27.55 -65.20
C ASP A 52 -42.54 27.50 -63.69
N ARG A 53 -43.83 27.64 -63.32
CA ARG A 53 -44.28 27.51 -61.94
C ARG A 53 -44.08 26.10 -61.40
N LEU A 54 -44.48 25.08 -62.16
CA LEU A 54 -44.28 23.68 -61.79
C LEU A 54 -42.79 23.38 -61.60
N GLN A 55 -41.90 23.91 -62.45
CA GLN A 55 -40.46 23.75 -62.27
C GLN A 55 -39.94 24.37 -60.97
N VAL A 56 -40.40 25.58 -60.63
CA VAL A 56 -40.03 26.25 -59.37
C VAL A 56 -40.54 25.48 -58.16
N GLU A 57 -41.79 25.01 -58.19
CA GLU A 57 -42.38 24.22 -57.10
C GLU A 57 -41.67 22.87 -56.94
N VAL A 58 -41.39 22.17 -58.03
CA VAL A 58 -40.58 20.93 -58.02
C VAL A 58 -39.18 21.18 -57.48
N GLY A 59 -38.53 22.29 -57.86
CA GLY A 59 -37.24 22.69 -57.32
C GLY A 59 -37.27 22.94 -55.81
N THR A 60 -38.31 23.64 -55.35
CA THR A 60 -38.54 23.93 -53.92
C THR A 60 -38.80 22.65 -53.12
N ILE A 61 -39.62 21.73 -53.65
CA ILE A 61 -39.88 20.44 -53.00
C ILE A 61 -38.58 19.63 -52.90
N LYS A 62 -37.75 19.61 -53.96
CA LYS A 62 -36.46 18.92 -53.94
C LYS A 62 -35.50 19.49 -52.89
N SER A 63 -35.42 20.81 -52.77
CA SER A 63 -34.56 21.44 -51.75
C SER A 63 -35.06 21.15 -50.34
N LEU A 64 -36.37 21.27 -50.10
CA LEU A 64 -36.99 20.96 -48.81
C LEU A 64 -36.74 19.50 -48.42
N HIS A 65 -36.94 18.56 -49.35
CA HIS A 65 -36.68 17.15 -49.09
C HIS A 65 -35.20 16.88 -48.76
N SER A 66 -34.27 17.55 -49.45
CA SER A 66 -32.84 17.45 -49.14
C SER A 66 -32.52 17.99 -47.75
N ASP A 67 -33.14 19.10 -47.36
CA ASP A 67 -32.95 19.72 -46.05
C ASP A 67 -33.54 18.86 -44.92
N GLU A 68 -34.76 18.33 -45.09
CA GLU A 68 -35.39 17.38 -44.17
C GLU A 68 -34.53 16.14 -43.98
N LYS A 69 -34.01 15.56 -45.07
CA LYS A 69 -33.10 14.42 -45.01
C LYS A 69 -31.83 14.75 -44.21
N ARG A 70 -31.22 15.93 -44.45
CA ARG A 70 -30.04 16.37 -43.70
C ARG A 70 -30.35 16.55 -42.22
N GLN A 71 -31.47 17.15 -41.87
CA GLN A 71 -31.90 17.33 -40.48
C GLN A 71 -32.14 16.00 -39.79
N MET A 72 -32.81 15.05 -40.46
CA MET A 72 -33.04 13.70 -39.93
C MET A 72 -31.71 12.98 -39.65
N HIS A 73 -30.74 13.06 -40.56
CA HIS A 73 -29.41 12.50 -40.34
C HIS A 73 -28.70 13.15 -39.15
N ALA A 74 -28.72 14.49 -39.03
CA ALA A 74 -28.10 15.19 -37.92
C ALA A 74 -28.73 14.83 -36.56
N ILE A 75 -30.07 14.72 -36.50
CA ILE A 75 -30.79 14.28 -35.30
C ILE A 75 -30.37 12.84 -34.95
N PHE A 76 -30.41 11.93 -35.92
CA PHE A 76 -30.04 10.54 -35.72
C PHE A 76 -28.59 10.39 -35.23
N GLU A 77 -27.63 11.07 -35.85
CA GLU A 77 -26.22 11.08 -35.43
C GLU A 77 -26.07 11.60 -33.99
N SER A 78 -26.74 12.70 -33.66
CA SER A 78 -26.71 13.26 -32.31
C SER A 78 -27.32 12.31 -31.27
N GLU A 79 -28.41 11.62 -31.61
CA GLU A 79 -29.02 10.62 -30.74
C GLU A 79 -28.12 9.40 -30.56
N CYS A 80 -27.51 8.89 -31.62
CA CYS A 80 -26.55 7.80 -31.54
C CYS A 80 -25.33 8.18 -30.68
N HIS A 81 -24.79 9.39 -30.86
CA HIS A 81 -23.68 9.88 -30.06
C HIS A 81 -24.05 9.93 -28.57
N ASN A 82 -25.22 10.51 -28.24
CA ASN A 82 -25.64 10.68 -26.84
C ASN A 82 -26.07 9.36 -26.18
N LYS A 83 -26.74 8.47 -26.92
CA LYS A 83 -27.29 7.22 -26.36
C LYS A 83 -26.26 6.10 -26.30
N ILE A 84 -25.19 6.15 -27.10
CA ILE A 84 -24.24 5.04 -27.22
C ILE A 84 -22.81 5.50 -26.96
N GLN A 85 -22.33 6.53 -27.66
CA GLN A 85 -20.92 6.92 -27.58
C GLN A 85 -20.57 7.48 -26.20
N ALA A 86 -21.35 8.42 -25.67
CA ALA A 86 -21.07 9.02 -24.37
C ALA A 86 -21.10 8.01 -23.21
N PRO A 87 -22.10 7.09 -23.10
CA PRO A 87 -22.06 6.01 -22.12
C PRO A 87 -20.88 5.06 -22.29
N LEU A 88 -20.48 4.74 -23.53
CA LEU A 88 -19.33 3.89 -23.81
C LEU A 88 -18.03 4.54 -23.31
N ASP A 89 -17.85 5.84 -23.59
CA ASP A 89 -16.69 6.60 -23.12
C ASP A 89 -16.67 6.67 -21.58
N PHE A 90 -17.83 6.87 -20.95
CA PHE A 90 -17.96 6.84 -19.50
C PHE A 90 -17.56 5.47 -18.91
N ILE A 91 -18.07 4.37 -19.46
CA ILE A 91 -17.75 3.01 -19.02
C ILE A 91 -16.26 2.72 -19.22
N ASN A 92 -15.68 3.13 -20.35
CA ASN A 92 -14.25 2.96 -20.62
C ASN A 92 -13.38 3.74 -19.62
N ASN A 93 -13.78 4.96 -19.26
CA ASN A 93 -13.10 5.75 -18.24
C ASN A 93 -13.20 5.09 -16.86
N GLN A 94 -14.38 4.59 -16.47
CA GLN A 94 -14.56 3.86 -15.22
C GLN A 94 -13.72 2.57 -15.18
N LYS A 95 -13.69 1.82 -16.29
CA LYS A 95 -12.86 0.62 -16.43
C LYS A 95 -11.39 0.95 -16.19
N ARG A 96 -10.87 2.00 -16.86
CA ARG A 96 -9.47 2.43 -16.70
C ARG A 96 -9.16 2.79 -15.25
N GLU A 97 -10.05 3.55 -14.60
CA GLU A 97 -9.89 3.93 -13.19
C GLU A 97 -9.80 2.70 -12.28
N VAL A 98 -10.70 1.73 -12.46
CA VAL A 98 -10.67 0.47 -11.69
C VAL A 98 -9.40 -0.33 -11.95
N GLU A 99 -8.93 -0.40 -13.19
CA GLU A 99 -7.67 -1.08 -13.54
C GLU A 99 -6.43 -0.39 -12.94
N GLU A 100 -6.44 0.94 -12.81
CA GLU A 100 -5.37 1.69 -12.14
C GLU A 100 -5.39 1.48 -10.62
N GLN A 101 -6.58 1.49 -10.01
CA GLN A 101 -6.74 1.18 -8.59
C GLN A 101 -6.32 -0.26 -8.27
N LEU A 102 -6.67 -1.23 -9.12
CA LEU A 102 -6.26 -2.63 -8.96
C LEU A 102 -4.73 -2.74 -8.98
N ARG A 103 -4.06 -2.13 -9.98
CA ARG A 103 -2.59 -2.11 -10.06
C ARG A 103 -1.93 -1.42 -8.88
N ALA A 104 -2.57 -0.38 -8.32
CA ALA A 104 -2.09 0.27 -7.10
C ALA A 104 -2.18 -0.67 -5.88
N LYS A 105 -3.32 -1.35 -5.72
CA LYS A 105 -3.53 -2.32 -4.64
C LYS A 105 -2.61 -3.53 -4.74
N GLU A 106 -2.34 -4.03 -5.94
CA GLU A 106 -1.36 -5.11 -6.15
C GLU A 106 0.06 -4.70 -5.71
N ARG A 107 0.46 -3.44 -6.00
CA ARG A 107 1.76 -2.91 -5.55
C ARG A 107 1.81 -2.78 -4.02
N GLU A 108 0.74 -2.28 -3.40
CA GLU A 108 0.63 -2.21 -1.94
C GLU A 108 0.70 -3.61 -1.30
N LEU A 109 -0.02 -4.59 -1.85
CA LEU A 109 -0.01 -5.98 -1.37
C LEU A 109 1.39 -6.56 -1.42
N LYS A 110 2.10 -6.42 -2.55
CA LYS A 110 3.47 -6.91 -2.69
C LYS A 110 4.41 -6.29 -1.65
N THR A 111 4.25 -4.99 -1.38
CA THR A 111 5.08 -4.29 -0.38
C THR A 111 4.78 -4.84 1.02
N LEU A 112 3.50 -5.09 1.33
CA LEU A 112 3.09 -5.69 2.59
C LEU A 112 3.67 -7.11 2.76
N GLU A 113 3.63 -7.94 1.72
CA GLU A 113 4.24 -9.27 1.73
C GLU A 113 5.75 -9.23 2.00
N GLU A 114 6.47 -8.32 1.33
CA GLU A 114 7.92 -8.12 1.55
C GLU A 114 8.19 -7.69 3.00
N THR A 115 7.40 -6.76 3.54
CA THR A 115 7.55 -6.33 4.95
C THR A 115 7.22 -7.45 5.94
N ALA A 116 6.19 -8.26 5.66
CA ALA A 116 5.81 -9.39 6.50
C ALA A 116 6.93 -10.44 6.55
N SER A 117 7.51 -10.79 5.40
CA SER A 117 8.68 -11.66 5.33
C SER A 117 9.88 -11.07 6.10
N GLY A 118 10.08 -9.75 6.00
CA GLY A 118 11.09 -9.04 6.79
C GLY A 118 10.90 -9.18 8.30
N TYR A 119 9.66 -9.10 8.79
CA TYR A 119 9.36 -9.31 10.21
C TYR A 119 9.51 -10.77 10.64
N GLU A 120 9.12 -11.73 9.80
CA GLU A 120 9.28 -13.16 10.09
C GLU A 120 10.76 -13.52 10.27
N ASN A 121 11.63 -13.03 9.39
CA ASN A 121 13.08 -13.19 9.52
C ASN A 121 13.63 -12.59 10.83
N GLN A 122 13.15 -11.41 11.23
CA GLN A 122 13.57 -10.79 12.50
C GLN A 122 13.10 -11.60 13.71
N ILE A 123 11.86 -12.10 13.69
CA ILE A 123 11.32 -12.95 14.75
C ILE A 123 12.18 -14.21 14.90
N SER A 124 12.52 -14.88 13.80
CA SER A 124 13.41 -16.05 13.83
C SER A 124 14.79 -15.71 14.40
N ALA A 125 15.37 -14.57 14.02
CA ALA A 125 16.65 -14.13 14.57
C ALA A 125 16.59 -13.88 16.08
N TYR A 126 15.53 -13.23 16.57
CA TYR A 126 15.34 -13.01 18.01
C TYR A 126 15.09 -14.32 18.78
N GLN A 127 14.34 -15.26 18.20
CA GLN A 127 14.14 -16.58 18.80
C GLN A 127 15.47 -17.32 18.98
N ASN A 128 16.32 -17.32 17.96
CA ASN A 128 17.65 -17.93 18.05
C ASN A 128 18.52 -17.25 19.14
N ALA A 129 18.53 -15.92 19.18
CA ALA A 129 19.28 -15.18 20.20
C ALA A 129 18.78 -15.47 21.62
N ILE A 130 17.46 -15.60 21.82
CA ILE A 130 16.88 -15.98 23.10
C ILE A 130 17.32 -17.40 23.49
N SER A 131 17.31 -18.36 22.55
CA SER A 131 17.78 -19.73 22.80
C SER A 131 19.26 -19.77 23.18
N GLU A 132 20.12 -19.02 22.50
CA GLU A 132 21.55 -18.93 22.82
C GLU A 132 21.77 -18.33 24.21
N LEU A 133 21.07 -17.25 24.56
CA LEU A 133 21.15 -16.63 25.88
C LEU A 133 20.63 -17.57 26.98
N ALA A 134 19.54 -18.29 26.72
CA ALA A 134 19.00 -19.28 27.66
C ALA A 134 20.02 -20.39 27.93
N GLN A 135 20.68 -20.91 26.89
CA GLN A 135 21.72 -21.92 27.05
C GLN A 135 22.90 -21.39 27.87
N LYS A 136 23.38 -20.18 27.55
CA LYS A 136 24.47 -19.55 28.29
C LYS A 136 24.13 -19.35 29.77
N ASN A 137 22.89 -19.00 30.09
CA ASN A 137 22.44 -18.85 31.47
C ASN A 137 22.46 -20.20 32.21
N LEU A 138 22.03 -21.30 31.57
CA LEU A 138 22.11 -22.64 32.15
C LEU A 138 23.56 -23.04 32.45
N ASP A 139 24.48 -22.80 31.51
CA ASP A 139 25.90 -23.11 31.70
C ASP A 139 26.49 -22.30 32.88
N GLN A 140 26.08 -21.04 33.02
CA GLN A 140 26.51 -20.19 34.13
C GLN A 140 25.93 -20.62 35.48
N GLU A 141 24.67 -21.07 35.53
CA GLU A 141 24.05 -21.62 36.73
C GLU A 141 24.78 -22.89 37.21
N ASP A 142 25.15 -23.76 36.28
CA ASP A 142 25.93 -24.97 36.58
C ASP A 142 27.32 -24.64 37.16
N GLU A 143 28.04 -23.69 36.57
CA GLU A 143 29.33 -23.23 37.09
C GLU A 143 29.21 -22.58 38.47
N LEU A 144 28.19 -21.75 38.69
CA LEU A 144 27.90 -21.19 40.01
C LEU A 144 27.61 -22.30 41.03
N GLY A 145 26.89 -23.34 40.63
CA GLY A 145 26.63 -24.52 41.44
C GLY A 145 27.91 -25.25 41.86
N LYS A 146 28.87 -25.41 40.94
CA LYS A 146 30.18 -26.01 41.23
C LYS A 146 30.99 -25.15 42.19
N LEU A 147 31.13 -23.86 41.92
CA LEU A 147 31.87 -22.91 42.77
C LEU A 147 31.28 -22.85 44.19
N LYS A 148 29.95 -22.87 44.32
CA LYS A 148 29.29 -22.90 45.63
C LYS A 148 29.66 -24.16 46.43
N LYS A 149 29.70 -25.34 45.79
CA LYS A 149 30.13 -26.58 46.44
C LYS A 149 31.59 -26.50 46.88
N GLU A 150 32.50 -26.04 46.02
CA GLU A 150 33.91 -25.84 46.38
C GLU A 150 34.08 -24.87 47.55
N LEU A 151 33.36 -23.75 47.55
CA LEU A 151 33.41 -22.79 48.64
C LEU A 151 32.99 -23.41 49.98
N THR A 152 31.92 -24.23 49.99
CA THR A 152 31.49 -24.92 51.21
C THR A 152 32.52 -25.95 51.68
N ALA A 153 33.18 -26.66 50.76
CA ALA A 153 34.25 -27.60 51.10
C ALA A 153 35.45 -26.86 51.72
N ARG A 154 35.94 -25.79 51.08
CA ARG A 154 37.04 -24.97 51.59
C ARG A 154 36.73 -24.33 52.93
N THR A 155 35.48 -23.91 53.15
CA THR A 155 35.04 -23.37 54.45
C THR A 155 35.15 -24.41 55.57
N LYS A 156 34.77 -25.67 55.29
CA LYS A 156 34.94 -26.79 56.23
C LYS A 156 36.42 -27.07 56.49
N ASP A 157 37.25 -27.07 55.45
CA ASP A 157 38.69 -27.30 55.58
C ASP A 157 39.37 -26.21 56.42
N CYS A 158 39.09 -24.93 56.16
CA CYS A 158 39.58 -23.82 56.98
C CYS A 158 39.16 -23.95 58.44
N SER A 159 37.90 -24.35 58.70
CA SER A 159 37.41 -24.59 60.06
C SER A 159 38.17 -25.74 60.75
N ALA A 160 38.50 -26.80 60.00
CA ALA A 160 39.27 -27.92 60.52
C ALA A 160 40.73 -27.52 60.82
N ILE A 161 41.35 -26.74 59.94
CA ILE A 161 42.70 -26.20 60.13
C ILE A 161 42.73 -25.27 61.35
N GLN A 162 41.73 -24.38 61.50
CA GLN A 162 41.64 -23.47 62.66
C GLN A 162 41.60 -24.25 63.99
N ARG A 163 40.83 -25.36 64.05
CA ARG A 163 40.81 -26.20 65.26
C ARG A 163 42.18 -26.82 65.54
N LYS A 164 42.84 -27.36 64.51
CA LYS A 164 44.19 -27.93 64.64
C LYS A 164 45.20 -26.90 65.13
N LEU A 165 45.13 -25.66 64.61
CA LEU A 165 45.98 -24.56 65.04
C LEU A 165 45.76 -24.25 66.53
N ASN A 166 44.51 -24.08 66.96
CA ASN A 166 44.19 -23.80 68.37
C ASN A 166 44.69 -24.92 69.32
N THR A 167 44.60 -26.19 68.90
CA THR A 167 45.16 -27.31 69.67
C THR A 167 46.67 -27.24 69.76
N ALA A 168 47.36 -27.03 68.63
CA ALA A 168 48.81 -26.92 68.60
C ALA A 168 49.33 -25.73 69.42
N GLU A 169 48.64 -24.59 69.40
CA GLU A 169 48.95 -23.43 70.24
C GLU A 169 48.84 -23.75 71.73
N LYS A 170 47.78 -24.49 72.13
CA LYS A 170 47.60 -24.93 73.52
C LYS A 170 48.71 -25.89 73.95
N ASP A 171 49.06 -26.85 73.10
CA ASP A 171 50.13 -27.81 73.37
C ASP A 171 51.48 -27.10 73.50
N ALA A 172 51.80 -26.17 72.59
CA ALA A 172 53.02 -25.36 72.64
C ALA A 172 53.10 -24.50 73.91
N SER A 173 51.97 -23.90 74.35
CA SER A 173 51.92 -23.19 75.63
C SER A 173 52.17 -24.12 76.83
N GLY A 174 51.68 -25.36 76.77
CA GLY A 174 51.93 -26.36 77.80
C GLY A 174 53.40 -26.77 77.85
N ASP A 175 54.03 -27.00 76.70
CA ASP A 175 55.44 -27.33 76.62
C ASP A 175 56.34 -26.17 77.05
N LYS A 176 55.97 -24.92 76.72
CA LYS A 176 56.66 -23.74 77.23
C LYS A 176 56.68 -23.68 78.76
N ALA A 177 55.54 -23.93 79.41
CA ALA A 177 55.46 -23.96 80.87
C ALA A 177 56.31 -25.08 81.50
N LYS A 178 56.40 -26.25 80.84
CA LYS A 178 57.30 -27.33 81.29
C LYS A 178 58.77 -26.92 81.18
N VAL A 179 59.16 -26.26 80.09
CA VAL A 179 60.53 -25.75 79.90
C VAL A 179 60.87 -24.72 80.98
N GLU A 180 60.00 -23.75 81.25
CA GLU A 180 60.21 -22.75 82.33
C GLU A 180 60.38 -23.41 83.71
N ASN A 181 59.58 -24.45 84.02
CA ASN A 181 59.74 -25.21 85.25
C ASN A 181 61.09 -25.97 85.31
N LEU A 182 61.47 -26.65 84.22
CA LEU A 182 62.75 -27.37 84.14
C LEU A 182 63.95 -26.42 84.26
N GLU A 183 63.88 -25.23 83.65
CA GLU A 183 64.90 -24.19 83.80
C GLU A 183 65.04 -23.76 85.27
N LYS A 184 63.92 -23.58 85.97
CA LYS A 184 63.91 -23.26 87.41
C LYS A 184 64.50 -24.38 88.26
N ASP A 185 64.11 -25.63 88.02
CA ASP A 185 64.63 -26.80 88.72
C ASP A 185 66.15 -26.94 88.50
N LEU A 186 66.61 -26.71 87.27
CA LEU A 186 68.03 -26.76 86.91
C LEU A 186 68.85 -25.65 87.59
N LEU A 187 68.30 -24.44 87.72
CA LEU A 187 68.90 -23.37 88.51
C LEU A 187 69.00 -23.75 90.00
N SER A 188 67.94 -24.29 90.60
CA SER A 188 67.96 -24.75 91.99
C SER A 188 68.99 -25.86 92.23
N LEU A 189 69.07 -26.85 91.34
CA LEU A 189 70.09 -27.91 91.39
C LEU A 189 71.51 -27.35 91.27
N LYS A 190 71.71 -26.30 90.45
CA LYS A 190 73.00 -25.65 90.32
C LYS A 190 73.41 -24.94 91.62
N THR A 191 72.48 -24.22 92.25
CA THR A 191 72.72 -23.58 93.56
C THR A 191 73.07 -24.60 94.64
N THR A 192 72.31 -25.70 94.76
CA THR A 192 72.60 -26.74 95.77
C THR A 192 73.93 -27.45 95.50
N LYS A 193 74.30 -27.64 94.23
CA LYS A 193 75.63 -28.15 93.86
C LYS A 193 76.73 -27.21 94.35
N GLU A 194 76.63 -25.91 94.06
CA GLU A 194 77.61 -24.90 94.49
C GLU A 194 77.73 -24.86 96.03
N GLU A 195 76.62 -24.97 96.76
CA GLU A 195 76.62 -25.06 98.24
C GLU A 195 77.31 -26.32 98.77
N LEU A 196 77.08 -27.47 98.13
CA LEU A 196 77.74 -28.73 98.51
C LEU A 196 79.24 -28.71 98.20
N GLU A 197 79.65 -28.17 97.05
CA GLU A 197 81.06 -27.99 96.70
C GLU A 197 81.78 -27.13 97.76
N LEU A 198 81.17 -26.01 98.18
CA LEU A 198 81.68 -25.15 99.25
C LEU A 198 81.80 -25.88 100.60
N ASN A 199 80.81 -26.71 100.96
CA ASN A 199 80.86 -27.49 102.19
C ASN A 199 81.93 -28.59 102.14
N CYS A 200 82.15 -29.22 100.98
CA CYS A 200 83.23 -30.19 100.79
C CYS A 200 84.62 -29.55 100.93
N GLU A 201 84.81 -28.34 100.41
CA GLU A 201 86.05 -27.58 100.59
C GLU A 201 86.33 -27.34 102.09
N LYS A 202 85.34 -26.88 102.85
CA LYS A 202 85.47 -26.67 104.31
C LYS A 202 85.84 -27.94 105.07
N LEU A 203 85.21 -29.07 104.76
CA LEU A 203 85.51 -30.36 105.41
C LEU A 203 86.89 -30.92 105.04
N GLY A 204 87.45 -30.52 103.89
CA GLY A 204 88.83 -30.85 103.51
C GLY A 204 89.88 -30.08 104.31
N GLU A 205 89.56 -28.88 104.79
CA GLU A 205 90.43 -28.05 105.62
C GLU A 205 90.44 -28.46 107.11
N GLU A 206 89.45 -29.24 107.56
CA GLU A 206 89.32 -29.72 108.95
C GLU A 206 90.01 -31.08 109.23
N ARG A 207 90.74 -31.65 108.26
CA ARG A 207 91.53 -32.89 108.41
C ARG A 207 93.03 -32.63 108.40
#